data_AF-A0A8S0FS98-F1
#
_entry.id   AF-A0A8S0FS98-F1
#
_cell.length_a   1.000
_cell.length_b   1.000
_cell.length_c   1.000
_cell.angle_alpha   90.00
_cell.angle_beta   90.00
_cell.angle_gamma   90.00
#
_symmetry.space_group_name_H-M   'P 1'
#
loop_
_entity.id
_entity.type
_entity.pdbx_description
1 polymer ?
#
loop_
_entity_poly.entity_id
_entity_poly.type
_entity_poly.pdbx_seq_one_letter_code
_entity_poly.pdbx_strand_id
1 'polypeptide(L)'
;MSRRQAEKLLLDVICYTRELAKNGVTLFGVGELGMANTTPAAAIVSTITGRDPEEVVGIGANLPTDKLANKIDVVRRAITLNQPNPQDGVDVLAKVGGFDLVGIAGVMLGAASCGLPVLLDGFLSYAAALAACQMSPAIKPYLIPSLTCRQKKARV
;
A
#
# COMPACT_ATOMS: atom_id res chain seq x y z
N MET A 1 6.47 9.46 -7.91
CA MET A 1 6.23 9.22 -9.36
C MET A 1 5.19 10.22 -9.87
N SER A 2 5.05 10.43 -11.18
CA SER A 2 3.95 11.28 -11.67
C SER A 2 2.61 10.56 -11.49
N ARG A 3 1.52 11.33 -11.39
CA ARG A 3 0.17 10.76 -11.33
C ARG A 3 -0.11 9.82 -12.51
N ARG A 4 0.29 10.23 -13.72
CA ARG A 4 0.12 9.43 -14.95
C ARG A 4 0.86 8.08 -14.88
N GLN A 5 2.05 8.04 -14.25
CA GLN A 5 2.77 6.78 -14.04
C GLN A 5 2.03 5.85 -13.08
N ALA A 6 1.49 6.38 -11.99
CA ALA A 6 0.70 5.61 -11.04
C ALA A 6 -0.56 5.05 -11.69
N GLU A 7 -1.33 5.88 -12.40
CA GLU A 7 -2.55 5.47 -13.13
C GLU A 7 -2.25 4.41 -14.20
N LYS A 8 -1.18 4.61 -14.97
CA LYS A 8 -0.77 3.62 -15.98
C LYS A 8 -0.44 2.28 -15.34
N LEU A 9 0.37 2.27 -14.28
CA LEU A 9 0.76 1.03 -13.61
C LEU A 9 -0.44 0.35 -12.94
N LEU A 10 -1.36 1.10 -12.34
CA LEU A 10 -2.62 0.55 -11.83
C LEU A 10 -3.39 -0.17 -12.94
N LEU A 11 -3.59 0.48 -14.09
CA LEU A 11 -4.32 -0.09 -15.22
C LEU A 11 -3.63 -1.34 -15.76
N ASP A 12 -2.31 -1.29 -15.96
CA ASP A 12 -1.53 -2.41 -16.48
C ASP A 12 -1.66 -3.64 -15.54
N VAL A 13 -1.55 -3.43 -14.22
CA VAL A 13 -1.67 -4.53 -13.25
C VAL A 13 -3.12 -5.02 -13.09
N ILE A 14 -4.12 -4.13 -13.12
CA ILE A 14 -5.54 -4.50 -13.13
C ILE A 14 -5.85 -5.42 -14.32
N CYS A 15 -5.37 -5.05 -15.51
CA CYS A 15 -5.56 -5.86 -16.71
C CYS A 15 -4.90 -7.24 -16.56
N TYR A 16 -3.66 -7.28 -16.08
CA TYR A 16 -2.94 -8.54 -15.85
C TYR A 16 -3.66 -9.44 -14.84
N THR A 17 -4.14 -8.90 -13.71
CA THR A 17 -4.92 -9.66 -12.72
C THR A 17 -6.21 -10.21 -13.31
N ARG A 18 -6.90 -9.44 -14.16
CA ARG A 18 -8.11 -9.89 -14.86
C ARG A 18 -7.83 -11.01 -15.86
N GLU A 19 -6.69 -10.99 -16.53
CA GLU A 19 -6.27 -12.07 -17.43
C GLU A 19 -6.05 -13.37 -16.67
N LEU A 20 -5.40 -13.32 -15.51
CA LEU A 20 -5.25 -14.49 -14.64
C LEU A 20 -6.60 -15.04 -14.17
N ALA A 21 -7.54 -14.17 -13.81
CA ALA A 21 -8.91 -14.58 -13.46
C ALA A 21 -9.62 -15.30 -14.62
N LYS A 22 -9.50 -14.77 -15.85
CA LYS A 22 -10.03 -15.43 -17.06
C LYS A 22 -9.40 -16.80 -17.30
N ASN A 23 -8.14 -16.97 -16.92
CA ASN A 23 -7.40 -18.23 -17.02
C ASN A 23 -7.67 -19.20 -15.85
N GLY A 24 -8.68 -18.93 -15.01
CA GLY A 24 -9.15 -19.84 -13.98
C GLY A 24 -8.56 -19.62 -12.59
N VAL A 25 -7.77 -18.57 -12.36
CA VAL A 25 -7.37 -18.19 -11.00
C VAL A 25 -8.60 -17.71 -10.22
N THR A 26 -8.85 -18.30 -9.06
CA THR A 26 -10.00 -17.98 -8.20
C THR A 26 -9.63 -17.35 -6.87
N LEU A 27 -8.34 -17.31 -6.53
CA LEU A 27 -7.81 -16.71 -5.31
C LEU A 27 -6.47 -16.04 -5.63
N PHE A 28 -6.34 -14.77 -5.24
CA PHE A 28 -5.10 -14.02 -5.35
C PHE A 28 -4.42 -13.89 -3.99
N GLY A 29 -3.10 -13.79 -4.00
CA GLY A 29 -2.31 -13.30 -2.89
C GLY A 29 -1.43 -12.16 -3.38
N VAL A 30 -1.17 -11.18 -2.52
CA VAL A 30 -0.26 -10.08 -2.83
C VAL A 30 1.01 -10.17 -2.01
N GLY A 31 2.10 -9.70 -2.59
CA GLY A 31 3.39 -9.58 -1.94
C GLY A 31 4.22 -8.52 -2.65
N GLU A 32 5.34 -8.18 -2.04
CA GLU A 32 6.28 -7.21 -2.58
C GLU A 32 7.72 -7.63 -2.30
N LEU A 33 8.64 -6.95 -2.98
CA LEU A 33 10.05 -7.00 -2.68
C LEU A 33 10.65 -5.63 -2.99
N GLY A 34 11.08 -4.92 -1.94
CA GLY A 34 11.72 -3.62 -2.10
C GLY A 34 12.55 -3.25 -0.89
N MET A 35 13.79 -2.84 -1.11
CA MET A 35 14.60 -2.28 -0.03
C MET A 35 14.03 -0.92 0.38
N ALA A 36 13.96 -0.68 1.70
CA ALA A 36 13.45 0.55 2.32
C ALA A 36 11.96 0.87 2.12
N ASN A 37 11.17 0.02 1.47
CA ASN A 37 9.76 0.28 1.13
C ASN A 37 8.79 0.32 2.34
N THR A 38 9.21 -0.15 3.52
CA THR A 38 8.46 0.10 4.76
C THR A 38 8.37 1.59 5.12
N THR A 39 9.24 2.44 4.56
CA THR A 39 9.19 3.90 4.71
C THR A 39 8.01 4.52 3.94
N PRO A 40 7.86 4.35 2.61
CA PRO A 40 6.68 4.82 1.89
C PRO A 40 5.38 4.17 2.40
N ALA A 41 5.39 2.89 2.78
CA ALA A 41 4.22 2.26 3.39
C ALA A 41 3.74 2.99 4.66
N ALA A 42 4.67 3.35 5.55
CA ALA A 42 4.34 4.15 6.74
C ALA A 42 3.82 5.56 6.40
N ALA A 43 4.36 6.18 5.34
CA ALA A 43 3.88 7.49 4.87
C ALA A 43 2.44 7.43 4.35
N ILE A 44 2.07 6.40 3.58
CA ILE A 44 0.70 6.16 3.12
C ILE A 44 -0.24 5.97 4.32
N VAL A 45 0.15 5.10 5.25
CA VAL A 45 -0.65 4.79 6.45
C VAL A 45 -0.88 6.06 7.28
N SER A 46 0.18 6.82 7.57
CA SER A 46 0.09 8.09 8.31
C SER A 46 -0.84 9.08 7.59
N THR A 47 -0.68 9.23 6.28
CA THR A 47 -1.50 10.15 5.47
C THR A 47 -2.98 9.78 5.53
N ILE A 48 -3.34 8.53 5.22
CA ILE A 48 -4.75 8.12 5.08
C ILE A 48 -5.45 8.04 6.45
N THR A 49 -4.73 7.64 7.50
CA THR A 49 -5.33 7.47 8.84
C THR A 49 -5.22 8.68 9.74
N GLY A 50 -4.44 9.71 9.35
CA GLY A 50 -4.20 10.90 10.16
C GLY A 50 -3.32 10.66 11.40
N ARG A 51 -2.71 9.48 11.53
CA ARG A 51 -1.80 9.14 12.64
C ARG A 51 -0.42 9.78 12.45
N ASP A 52 0.24 10.13 13.55
CA ASP A 52 1.60 10.69 13.48
C ASP A 52 2.59 9.63 12.94
N PRO A 53 3.61 10.00 12.14
CA PRO A 53 4.65 9.07 11.71
C PRO A 53 5.29 8.25 12.84
N GLU A 54 5.43 8.78 14.05
CA GLU A 54 5.93 8.05 15.22
C GLU A 54 5.00 6.89 15.62
N GLU A 55 3.72 6.94 15.26
CA GLU A 55 2.72 5.90 15.49
C GLU A 55 2.72 4.78 14.46
N VAL A 56 3.41 4.92 13.33
CA VAL A 56 3.29 3.94 12.24
C VAL A 56 4.62 3.47 11.69
N VAL A 57 5.72 4.16 12.01
CA VAL A 57 7.06 3.77 11.56
C VAL A 57 7.63 2.65 12.43
N GLY A 58 7.87 1.50 11.78
CA GLY A 58 8.57 0.36 12.36
C GLY A 58 10.02 0.19 11.89
N ILE A 59 10.71 -0.79 12.47
CA ILE A 59 12.13 -1.10 12.18
C ILE A 59 12.38 -1.72 10.79
N GLY A 60 11.36 -2.13 10.04
CA GLY A 60 11.62 -2.78 8.75
C GLY A 60 12.40 -4.08 8.89
N ALA A 61 13.31 -4.33 7.93
CA ALA A 61 14.26 -5.42 7.97
C ALA A 61 15.41 -5.13 8.96
N ASN A 62 15.10 -5.18 10.26
CA ASN A 62 16.05 -5.05 11.36
C ASN A 62 16.88 -3.74 11.35
N LEU A 63 16.24 -2.59 11.05
CA LEU A 63 16.89 -1.29 11.23
C LEU A 63 17.30 -1.11 12.70
N PRO A 64 18.55 -0.72 12.97
CA PRO A 64 19.00 -0.37 14.31
C PRO A 64 18.09 0.69 14.96
N THR A 65 17.78 0.50 16.26
CA THR A 65 16.80 1.32 16.98
C THR A 65 17.21 2.78 17.11
N ASP A 66 18.52 3.07 17.18
CA ASP A 66 19.12 4.40 17.17
C ASP A 66 18.85 5.16 15.85
N LYS A 67 18.55 4.45 14.76
CA LYS A 67 18.19 5.05 13.45
C LYS A 67 16.69 5.27 13.27
N LEU A 68 15.85 4.84 14.21
CA LEU A 68 14.39 4.93 14.08
C LEU A 68 13.91 6.38 14.03
N ALA A 69 14.49 7.27 14.84
CA ALA A 69 14.16 8.70 14.84
C ALA A 69 14.37 9.34 13.46
N ASN A 70 15.51 9.06 12.82
CA ASN A 70 15.76 9.52 11.46
C ASN A 70 14.73 8.98 10.45
N LYS A 71 14.29 7.72 10.58
CA LYS A 71 13.25 7.17 9.70
C LYS A 71 11.89 7.86 9.88
N ILE A 72 11.52 8.17 11.12
CA ILE A 72 10.31 8.95 11.44
C ILE A 72 10.39 10.33 10.77
N ASP A 73 11.53 11.02 10.88
CA ASP A 73 11.73 12.33 10.26
C ASP A 73 11.73 12.29 8.74
N VAL A 74 12.25 11.23 8.12
CA VAL A 74 12.14 11.01 6.67
C VAL A 74 10.67 10.92 6.25
N VAL A 75 9.84 10.14 6.96
CA VAL A 75 8.41 10.02 6.66
C VAL A 75 7.70 11.36 6.83
N ARG A 76 7.95 12.06 7.95
CA ARG A 76 7.37 13.39 8.20
C ARG A 76 7.73 14.40 7.11
N ARG A 77 8.99 14.43 6.69
CA ARG A 77 9.46 15.29 5.59
C ARG A 77 8.81 14.91 4.26
N ALA A 78 8.68 13.62 3.94
CA ALA A 78 8.04 13.17 2.71
C ALA A 78 6.58 13.65 2.62
N ILE A 79 5.82 13.53 3.70
CA ILE A 79 4.43 14.01 3.77
C ILE A 79 4.38 15.54 3.65
N THR A 80 5.19 16.25 4.45
CA THR A 80 5.20 17.73 4.48
C THR A 80 5.58 18.32 3.12
N LEU A 81 6.58 17.76 2.44
CA LEU A 81 7.05 18.26 1.15
C LEU A 81 6.04 18.00 0.04
N ASN A 82 5.41 16.81 0.02
CA ASN A 82 4.57 16.41 -1.11
C ASN A 82 3.09 16.78 -0.94
N GLN A 83 2.62 17.01 0.29
CA GLN A 83 1.23 17.35 0.61
C GLN A 83 0.23 16.39 -0.08
N PRO A 84 0.30 15.06 0.19
CA PRO A 84 -0.62 14.10 -0.41
C PRO A 84 -2.06 14.31 0.10
N ASN A 85 -3.05 14.29 -0.80
CA ASN A 85 -4.46 14.38 -0.43
C ASN A 85 -4.96 13.01 0.10
N PRO A 86 -5.34 12.88 1.38
CA PRO A 86 -5.75 11.59 1.96
C PRO A 86 -7.02 11.00 1.35
N GLN A 87 -7.84 11.82 0.67
CA GLN A 87 -9.06 11.39 -0.01
C GLN A 87 -8.84 10.98 -1.48
N ASP A 88 -7.61 11.08 -1.99
CA ASP A 88 -7.23 10.64 -3.33
C ASP A 88 -6.13 9.59 -3.23
N GLY A 89 -6.52 8.31 -3.22
CA GLY A 89 -5.57 7.20 -3.12
C GLY A 89 -4.50 7.16 -4.23
N VAL A 90 -4.80 7.71 -5.42
CA VAL A 90 -3.83 7.80 -6.53
C VAL A 90 -2.80 8.88 -6.23
N ASP A 91 -3.23 10.03 -5.71
CA ASP A 91 -2.33 11.12 -5.30
C ASP A 91 -1.38 10.66 -4.18
N VAL A 92 -1.91 9.96 -3.17
CA VAL A 92 -1.11 9.40 -2.07
C VAL A 92 -0.03 8.44 -2.60
N LEU A 93 -0.40 7.47 -3.43
CA LEU A 93 0.55 6.52 -4.01
C LEU A 93 1.59 7.21 -4.91
N ALA A 94 1.17 8.19 -5.70
CA ALA A 94 2.06 8.90 -6.60
C ALA A 94 3.11 9.72 -5.85
N LYS A 95 2.71 10.40 -4.77
CA LYS A 95 3.56 11.33 -4.01
C LYS A 95 4.45 10.66 -2.97
N VAL A 96 3.90 9.75 -2.16
CA VAL A 96 4.61 9.16 -1.00
C VAL A 96 4.63 7.63 -1.01
N GLY A 97 4.10 7.00 -2.07
CA GLY A 97 4.17 5.55 -2.27
C GLY A 97 5.41 5.08 -3.03
N GLY A 98 5.26 3.95 -3.70
CA GLY A 98 6.28 3.28 -4.51
C GLY A 98 5.62 2.41 -5.58
N PHE A 99 6.36 2.00 -6.61
CA PHE A 99 5.80 1.20 -7.71
C PHE A 99 5.31 -0.17 -7.24
N ASP A 100 5.97 -0.76 -6.24
CA ASP A 100 5.53 -1.97 -5.55
C ASP A 100 4.14 -1.80 -4.92
N LEU A 101 3.94 -0.73 -4.15
CA LEU A 101 2.66 -0.43 -3.49
C LEU A 101 1.54 -0.12 -4.51
N VAL A 102 1.87 0.54 -5.62
CA VAL A 102 0.95 0.74 -6.75
C VAL A 102 0.56 -0.60 -7.38
N GLY A 103 1.54 -1.48 -7.59
CA GLY A 103 1.29 -2.82 -8.14
C GLY A 103 0.35 -3.64 -7.24
N ILE A 104 0.61 -3.66 -5.93
CA ILE A 104 -0.27 -4.34 -4.97
C ILE A 104 -1.70 -3.79 -5.03
N ALA A 105 -1.86 -2.47 -5.04
CA ALA A 105 -3.18 -1.83 -5.15
C ALA A 105 -3.89 -2.21 -6.46
N GLY A 106 -3.13 -2.30 -7.57
CA GLY A 106 -3.63 -2.77 -8.86
C GLY A 106 -4.17 -4.20 -8.81
N VAL A 107 -3.48 -5.13 -8.13
CA VAL A 107 -3.97 -6.51 -7.95
C VAL A 107 -5.28 -6.52 -7.17
N MET A 108 -5.37 -5.75 -6.08
CA MET A 108 -6.58 -5.66 -5.27
C MET A 108 -7.78 -5.15 -6.06
N LEU A 109 -7.59 -4.06 -6.82
CA LEU A 109 -8.63 -3.49 -7.69
C LEU A 109 -9.01 -4.45 -8.82
N GLY A 110 -8.03 -5.13 -9.43
CA GLY A 110 -8.23 -6.09 -10.51
C GLY A 110 -9.06 -7.29 -10.06
N ALA A 111 -8.66 -7.94 -8.97
CA ALA A 111 -9.35 -9.09 -8.42
C ALA A 111 -10.77 -8.74 -7.93
N ALA A 112 -10.93 -7.62 -7.21
CA ALA A 112 -12.25 -7.16 -6.78
C ALA A 112 -13.18 -6.89 -7.96
N SER A 113 -12.66 -6.32 -9.06
CA SER A 113 -13.45 -6.12 -10.29
C SER A 113 -13.86 -7.42 -11.01
N CYS A 114 -13.20 -8.53 -10.70
CA CYS A 114 -13.58 -9.88 -11.14
C CYS A 114 -14.49 -10.60 -10.14
N GLY A 115 -14.81 -9.97 -9.00
CA GLY A 115 -15.56 -10.63 -7.93
C GLY A 115 -14.74 -11.69 -7.18
N LEU A 116 -13.40 -11.61 -7.20
CA LEU A 116 -12.52 -12.63 -6.64
C LEU A 116 -11.78 -12.14 -5.38
N PRO A 117 -11.54 -13.04 -4.40
CA PRO A 117 -10.86 -12.71 -3.16
C PRO A 117 -9.35 -12.48 -3.33
N VAL A 118 -8.79 -11.64 -2.46
CA VAL A 118 -7.35 -11.36 -2.35
C VAL A 118 -6.89 -11.52 -0.92
N LEU A 119 -5.92 -12.42 -0.69
CA LEU A 119 -5.20 -12.53 0.57
C LEU A 119 -4.15 -11.43 0.70
N LEU A 120 -4.29 -10.64 1.76
CA LEU A 120 -3.31 -9.65 2.19
C LEU A 120 -2.15 -10.33 2.89
N ASP A 121 -0.94 -9.79 2.78
CA ASP A 121 0.26 -10.28 3.47
C ASP A 121 0.49 -9.49 4.77
N GLY A 122 1.48 -8.58 4.77
CA GLY A 122 1.84 -7.75 5.92
C GLY A 122 1.60 -6.26 5.74
N PHE A 123 2.34 -5.46 6.50
CA PHE A 123 2.17 -4.01 6.61
C PHE A 123 2.11 -3.26 5.27
N LEU A 124 2.92 -3.65 4.28
CA LEU A 124 2.92 -3.03 2.96
C LEU A 124 1.61 -3.28 2.20
N SER A 125 1.09 -4.51 2.29
CA SER A 125 -0.20 -4.82 1.70
C SER A 125 -1.35 -4.05 2.37
N TYR A 126 -1.25 -3.73 3.66
CA TYR A 126 -2.26 -2.92 4.35
C TYR A 126 -2.19 -1.46 3.89
N ALA A 127 -0.99 -0.90 3.71
CA ALA A 127 -0.82 0.43 3.16
C ALA A 127 -1.42 0.55 1.74
N ALA A 128 -1.14 -0.43 0.88
CA ALA A 128 -1.73 -0.50 -0.45
C ALA A 128 -3.26 -0.70 -0.40
N ALA A 129 -3.77 -1.51 0.54
CA ALA A 129 -5.20 -1.72 0.75
C ALA A 129 -5.92 -0.43 1.16
N LEU A 130 -5.32 0.39 2.04
CA LEU A 130 -5.86 1.70 2.41
C LEU A 130 -6.00 2.59 1.18
N ALA A 131 -4.96 2.68 0.35
CA ALA A 131 -5.00 3.48 -0.87
C ALA A 131 -6.06 2.94 -1.87
N ALA A 132 -6.12 1.63 -2.06
CA ALA A 132 -7.10 1.00 -2.96
C ALA A 132 -8.55 1.18 -2.47
N CYS A 133 -8.80 1.08 -1.16
CA CYS A 133 -10.11 1.35 -0.55
C CYS A 133 -10.51 2.82 -0.67
N GLN A 134 -9.55 3.75 -0.65
CA GLN A 134 -9.84 5.17 -0.90
C GLN A 134 -10.19 5.44 -2.36
N MET A 135 -9.63 4.69 -3.31
CA MET A 135 -10.05 4.78 -4.72
C MET A 135 -11.42 4.15 -4.95
N SER A 136 -11.70 3.01 -4.32
CA SER A 136 -12.94 2.28 -4.46
C SER A 136 -13.27 1.51 -3.17
N PRO A 137 -14.18 2.04 -2.32
CA PRO A 137 -14.59 1.37 -1.09
C PRO A 137 -15.21 -0.02 -1.31
N ALA A 138 -15.74 -0.25 -2.52
CA ALA A 138 -16.38 -1.50 -2.92
C ALA A 138 -15.42 -2.70 -2.95
N ILE A 139 -14.10 -2.49 -2.90
CA ILE A 139 -13.15 -3.61 -2.86
C ILE A 139 -13.08 -4.29 -1.49
N LYS A 140 -13.47 -3.60 -0.42
CA LYS A 140 -13.29 -4.05 0.97
C LYS A 140 -13.80 -5.47 1.23
N PRO A 141 -14.97 -5.91 0.71
CA PRO A 141 -15.46 -7.27 0.91
C PRO A 141 -14.59 -8.38 0.28
N TYR A 142 -13.69 -8.04 -0.65
CA TYR A 142 -12.82 -9.00 -1.35
C TYR A 142 -11.46 -9.17 -0.66
N LEU A 143 -11.12 -8.31 0.31
CA LEU A 143 -9.83 -8.34 0.98
C LEU A 143 -9.87 -9.26 2.20
N ILE A 144 -9.01 -10.27 2.21
CA ILE A 144 -8.92 -11.27 3.28
C ILE A 144 -7.57 -11.10 4.00
N PRO A 145 -7.53 -10.76 5.30
CA PRO A 145 -6.27 -10.69 6.03
C PRO A 145 -5.67 -12.09 6.23
N SER A 146 -4.36 -12.27 6.04
CA SER A 146 -3.69 -13.56 6.29
C SER A 146 -3.10 -13.69 7.70
N LEU A 147 -2.41 -12.65 8.19
CA LEU A 147 -1.68 -12.65 9.46
C LEU A 147 -1.80 -11.31 10.17
N THR A 148 -1.43 -11.27 11.45
CA THR A 148 -1.20 -9.99 12.16
C THR A 148 0.28 -9.64 12.06
N CYS A 149 0.60 -8.60 11.30
CA CYS A 149 1.99 -8.22 11.07
C CYS A 149 2.70 -7.81 12.38
N ARG A 150 3.94 -8.29 12.57
CA ARG A 150 4.78 -7.95 13.73
C ARG A 150 5.52 -6.62 13.59
N GLN A 151 5.37 -5.90 12.47
CA GLN A 151 5.81 -4.52 12.43
C GLN A 151 5.12 -3.75 13.55
N LYS A 152 5.92 -3.06 14.37
CA LYS A 152 5.43 -2.29 15.50
C LYS A 152 4.30 -1.38 15.00
N LYS A 153 3.15 -1.44 15.68
CA LYS A 153 1.95 -0.63 15.41
C LYS A 153 1.19 -0.95 14.10
N ALA A 154 1.29 -2.19 13.59
CA ALA A 154 0.39 -2.72 12.54
C ALA A 154 -1.11 -2.81 12.92
N ARG A 155 -1.50 -2.33 14.11
CA ARG A 155 -2.90 -2.12 14.51
C ARG A 155 -3.37 -0.77 13.97
N VAL A 156 -3.56 -0.71 12.66
CA VAL A 156 -4.10 0.44 11.96
C VAL A 156 -5.48 0.09 11.45
#